data_AF-A0AAW5GF07-F1
#
_entry.id   AF-A0AAW5GF07-F1
#
_cell.length_a   1.000
_cell.length_b   1.000
_cell.length_c   1.000
_cell.angle_alpha   90.00
_cell.angle_beta   90.00
_cell.angle_gamma   90.00
#
_symmetry.space_group_name_H-M   'P 1'
#
loop_
_entity.id
_entity.type
_entity.pdbx_description
1 polymer ?
#
loop_
_entity_poly.entity_id
_entity_poly.type
_entity_poly.pdbx_seq_one_letter_code
_entity_poly.pdbx_strand_id
1 'polypeptide(L)'
;MKKILLLIGILLGTGGTWLYQWMKPPSDPYFFLSPKIAEGHPIDIPIKLYKKGDSIDFTFWKAPLPKPKLFYLFPISPPSSHIVLRIDKDKDKNINFFKHYLFLEEGPMGDIGDTPIFEVKIYRVNSDLSESLVFDKIHKKNNSASASGFDLVDLSGDYFTYGQYRLKVKVLGDWPELKISGLHYFITIKTYFVK
;
A
#
# COMPACT_ATOMS: atom_id res chain seq x y z
N MET A 1 -55.30 -19.61 9.57
CA MET A 1 -54.15 -20.21 8.85
C MET A 1 -53.70 -19.42 7.62
N LYS A 2 -54.56 -19.17 6.60
CA LYS A 2 -54.15 -18.46 5.37
C LYS A 2 -53.51 -17.07 5.59
N LYS A 3 -54.04 -16.27 6.52
CA LYS A 3 -53.47 -14.95 6.87
C LYS A 3 -52.10 -15.03 7.56
N ILE A 4 -51.86 -16.08 8.35
CA ILE A 4 -50.58 -16.31 9.05
C ILE A 4 -49.50 -16.74 8.05
N LEU A 5 -49.85 -17.66 7.14
CA LEU A 5 -48.97 -18.07 6.03
C LEU A 5 -48.61 -16.88 5.12
N LEU A 6 -49.57 -16.01 4.81
CA LEU A 6 -49.32 -14.78 4.05
C LEU A 6 -48.33 -13.85 4.78
N LEU A 7 -48.50 -13.68 6.10
CA LEU A 7 -47.65 -12.81 6.93
C LEU A 7 -46.22 -13.34 7.02
N ILE A 8 -46.06 -14.66 7.18
CA ILE A 8 -44.75 -15.34 7.14
C ILE A 8 -44.10 -15.17 5.76
N GLY A 9 -44.88 -15.35 4.68
CA GLY A 9 -44.39 -15.15 3.32
C GLY A 9 -43.89 -13.72 3.07
N ILE A 10 -44.62 -12.71 3.57
CA ILE A 10 -44.19 -11.31 3.51
C ILE A 10 -42.91 -11.10 4.32
N LEU A 11 -42.84 -11.60 5.56
CA LEU A 11 -41.65 -11.46 6.41
C LEU A 11 -40.40 -12.13 5.83
N LEU A 12 -40.56 -13.30 5.21
CA LEU A 12 -39.46 -14.00 4.55
C LEU A 12 -39.05 -13.29 3.25
N GLY A 13 -40.00 -12.75 2.49
CA GLY A 13 -39.72 -11.98 1.28
C GLY A 13 -39.02 -10.65 1.57
N THR A 14 -39.54 -9.86 2.51
CA THR A 14 -38.93 -8.59 2.93
C THR A 14 -37.62 -8.82 3.67
N GLY A 15 -37.56 -9.79 4.58
CA GLY A 15 -36.34 -10.15 5.29
C GLY A 15 -35.25 -10.66 4.36
N GLY A 16 -35.59 -11.50 3.38
CA GLY A 16 -34.65 -12.02 2.38
C GLY A 16 -34.12 -10.93 1.45
N THR A 17 -34.96 -10.02 1.00
CA THR A 17 -34.52 -8.87 0.18
C THR A 17 -33.65 -7.89 0.96
N TRP A 18 -33.97 -7.64 2.24
CA TRP A 18 -33.14 -6.84 3.13
C TRP A 18 -31.78 -7.49 3.37
N LEU A 19 -31.74 -8.78 3.69
CA LEU A 19 -30.51 -9.56 3.83
C LEU A 19 -29.67 -9.51 2.55
N TYR A 20 -30.29 -9.70 1.38
CA TYR A 20 -29.60 -9.62 0.10
C TYR A 20 -28.99 -8.22 -0.15
N GLN A 21 -29.73 -7.14 0.09
CA GLN A 21 -29.20 -5.78 -0.04
C GLN A 21 -28.07 -5.51 0.96
N TRP A 22 -28.13 -6.08 2.16
CA TRP A 22 -27.12 -5.90 3.20
C TRP A 22 -25.84 -6.73 2.95
N MET A 23 -25.99 -7.89 2.33
CA MET A 23 -24.93 -8.82 1.92
C MET A 23 -24.32 -8.47 0.56
N LYS A 24 -24.99 -7.64 -0.27
CA LYS A 24 -24.44 -7.22 -1.56
C LYS A 24 -23.10 -6.52 -1.32
N PRO A 25 -22.00 -7.00 -1.94
CA PRO A 25 -20.70 -6.35 -1.77
C PRO A 25 -20.79 -4.89 -2.25
N PRO A 26 -20.16 -3.93 -1.54
CA PRO A 26 -20.16 -2.55 -1.96
C PRO A 26 -19.57 -2.46 -3.37
N SER A 27 -20.33 -1.96 -4.34
CA SER A 27 -19.79 -1.64 -5.65
C SER A 27 -18.91 -0.41 -5.50
N ASP A 28 -17.63 -0.51 -5.86
CA ASP A 28 -16.69 0.61 -5.80
C ASP A 28 -17.14 1.73 -6.76
N PRO A 29 -17.65 2.87 -6.26
CA PRO A 29 -18.16 3.94 -7.11
C PRO A 29 -17.05 4.70 -7.84
N TYR A 30 -15.78 4.45 -7.49
CA TYR A 30 -14.60 5.07 -8.07
C TYR A 30 -13.85 4.10 -8.98
N PHE A 31 -14.52 3.07 -9.53
CA PHE A 31 -13.93 2.07 -10.44
C PHE A 31 -13.20 2.68 -11.65
N PHE A 32 -13.58 3.88 -12.07
CA PHE A 32 -13.01 4.57 -13.21
C PHE A 32 -11.66 5.27 -12.92
N LEU A 33 -11.29 5.45 -11.65
CA LEU A 33 -9.99 6.05 -11.30
C LEU A 33 -8.87 5.03 -11.51
N SER A 34 -7.85 5.40 -12.27
CA SER A 34 -6.68 4.56 -12.53
C SER A 34 -5.40 5.40 -12.68
N PRO A 35 -4.27 4.97 -12.12
CA PRO A 35 -4.14 3.88 -11.14
C PRO A 35 -4.67 4.33 -9.77
N LYS A 36 -5.38 3.45 -9.06
CA LYS A 36 -5.93 3.75 -7.74
C LYS A 36 -5.54 2.68 -6.73
N ILE A 37 -5.46 3.08 -5.46
CA ILE A 37 -5.30 2.13 -4.37
C ILE A 37 -6.55 1.24 -4.31
N ALA A 38 -6.34 -0.07 -4.34
CA ALA A 38 -7.38 -1.07 -4.27
C ALA A 38 -6.95 -2.25 -3.40
N GLU A 39 -7.94 -2.89 -2.77
CA GLU A 39 -7.73 -4.09 -1.98
C GLU A 39 -7.25 -5.27 -2.84
N GLY A 40 -6.24 -6.01 -2.38
CA GLY A 40 -5.73 -7.19 -3.08
C GLY A 40 -4.98 -6.91 -4.39
N HIS A 41 -4.93 -5.64 -4.80
CA HIS A 41 -4.31 -5.20 -6.05
C HIS A 41 -3.20 -4.18 -5.73
N PRO A 42 -2.02 -4.65 -5.28
CA PRO A 42 -0.89 -3.77 -5.04
C PRO A 42 -0.43 -3.10 -6.35
N ILE A 43 0.00 -1.85 -6.24
CA ILE A 43 0.64 -1.14 -7.34
C ILE A 43 2.14 -1.25 -7.14
N ASP A 44 2.82 -1.97 -8.03
CA ASP A 44 4.26 -2.20 -7.95
C ASP A 44 5.01 -1.35 -8.95
N ILE A 45 5.91 -0.50 -8.47
CA ILE A 45 6.71 0.39 -9.30
C ILE A 45 8.17 -0.01 -9.14
N PRO A 46 8.84 -0.54 -10.18
CA PRO A 46 10.21 -1.01 -10.07
C PRO A 46 11.16 0.15 -9.77
N ILE A 47 12.15 -0.10 -8.92
CA ILE A 47 13.23 0.84 -8.60
C ILE A 47 14.58 0.13 -8.56
N LYS A 48 15.64 0.80 -9.01
CA LYS A 48 17.01 0.30 -8.91
C LYS A 48 17.65 0.91 -7.67
N LEU A 49 17.41 0.30 -6.51
CA LEU A 49 18.02 0.76 -5.25
C LEU A 49 19.55 0.81 -5.29
N TYR A 50 20.18 0.02 -6.16
CA TYR A 50 21.64 -0.02 -6.31
C TYR A 50 22.23 1.14 -7.11
N LYS A 51 21.43 2.02 -7.72
CA LYS A 51 21.91 3.06 -8.63
C LYS A 51 21.53 4.45 -8.13
N LYS A 52 22.54 5.26 -7.82
CA LYS A 52 22.32 6.67 -7.45
C LYS A 52 21.54 7.43 -8.53
N GLY A 53 20.56 8.22 -8.09
CA GLY A 53 19.75 9.06 -8.97
C GLY A 53 18.64 8.32 -9.71
N ASP A 54 18.53 7.00 -9.57
CA ASP A 54 17.33 6.28 -10.00
C ASP A 54 16.12 6.83 -9.24
N SER A 55 15.01 7.02 -9.94
CA SER A 55 13.86 7.71 -9.37
C SER A 55 12.55 7.19 -9.91
N ILE A 56 11.55 7.22 -9.05
CA ILE A 56 10.14 7.02 -9.40
C ILE A 56 9.44 8.37 -9.37
N ASP A 57 8.57 8.57 -10.35
CA ASP A 57 7.58 9.63 -10.38
C ASP A 57 6.25 9.01 -10.81
N PHE A 58 5.32 8.87 -9.87
CA PHE A 58 4.09 8.11 -10.07
C PHE A 58 2.88 8.80 -9.47
N THR A 59 1.82 8.92 -10.26
CA THR A 59 0.56 9.53 -9.81
C THR A 59 -0.47 8.44 -9.54
N PHE A 60 -1.16 8.52 -8.40
CA PHE A 60 -2.18 7.56 -7.99
C PHE A 60 -3.36 8.23 -7.30
N TRP A 61 -4.50 7.53 -7.30
CA TRP A 61 -5.70 7.95 -6.59
C TRP A 61 -5.85 7.24 -5.25
N LYS A 62 -6.11 8.03 -4.21
CA LYS A 62 -6.61 7.55 -2.91
C LYS A 62 -8.13 7.77 -2.86
N ALA A 63 -8.87 6.69 -3.01
CA ALA A 63 -10.33 6.68 -2.91
C ALA A 63 -10.79 5.98 -1.61
N PRO A 64 -12.02 6.20 -1.15
CA PRO A 64 -12.64 5.39 -0.11
C PRO A 64 -12.58 3.90 -0.47
N LEU A 65 -11.98 3.09 0.40
CA LEU A 65 -11.96 1.64 0.24
C LEU A 65 -13.25 1.03 0.81
N PRO A 66 -13.76 -0.06 0.21
CA PRO A 66 -14.89 -0.80 0.78
C PRO A 66 -14.61 -1.16 2.24
N LYS A 67 -15.57 -0.91 3.13
CA LYS A 67 -15.44 -1.33 4.52
C LYS A 67 -15.62 -2.84 4.59
N PRO A 68 -14.61 -3.59 5.06
CA PRO A 68 -14.77 -5.02 5.26
C PRO A 68 -15.82 -5.30 6.36
N LYS A 69 -16.54 -6.41 6.21
CA LYS A 69 -17.50 -6.89 7.20
C LYS A 69 -17.24 -8.36 7.49
N LEU A 70 -17.09 -8.73 8.76
CA LEU A 70 -17.06 -10.11 9.19
C LEU A 70 -18.45 -10.74 9.04
N PHE A 71 -18.53 -11.87 8.34
CA PHE A 71 -19.79 -12.53 7.96
C PHE A 71 -20.81 -11.62 7.25
N TYR A 72 -20.38 -10.51 6.65
CA TYR A 72 -21.26 -9.44 6.13
C TYR A 72 -22.10 -8.71 7.19
N LEU A 73 -21.85 -8.97 8.48
CA LEU A 73 -22.68 -8.49 9.59
C LEU A 73 -21.94 -7.51 10.51
N PHE A 74 -20.70 -7.80 10.87
CA PHE A 74 -19.96 -7.01 11.84
C PHE A 74 -18.90 -6.16 11.13
N PRO A 75 -18.91 -4.83 11.29
CA PRO A 75 -17.84 -4.01 10.73
C PRO A 75 -16.51 -4.43 11.37
N ILE A 76 -15.48 -4.63 10.55
CA ILE A 76 -14.12 -4.79 11.05
C ILE A 76 -13.32 -3.53 10.74
N SER A 77 -12.11 -3.45 11.30
CA SER A 77 -11.21 -2.32 11.11
C SER A 77 -11.03 -2.00 9.62
N PRO A 78 -11.08 -0.71 9.24
CA PRO A 78 -10.89 -0.32 7.85
C PRO A 78 -9.49 -0.73 7.37
N PRO A 79 -9.32 -1.05 6.08
CA PRO A 79 -8.02 -1.35 5.52
C PRO A 79 -7.10 -0.11 5.62
N SER A 80 -5.85 -0.36 5.98
CA SER A 80 -4.80 0.65 6.01
C SER A 80 -3.99 0.59 4.73
N SER A 81 -3.73 1.73 4.11
CA SER A 81 -2.92 1.82 2.88
C SER A 81 -1.53 2.30 3.21
N HIS A 82 -0.51 1.63 2.68
CA HIS A 82 0.89 1.95 2.94
C HIS A 82 1.68 1.97 1.64
N ILE A 83 2.71 2.82 1.61
CA ILE A 83 3.77 2.77 0.61
C ILE A 83 4.92 2.04 1.24
N VAL A 84 5.32 0.93 0.63
CA VAL A 84 6.36 0.05 1.16
C VAL A 84 7.44 -0.21 0.12
N LEU A 85 8.66 -0.46 0.57
CA LEU A 85 9.67 -1.10 -0.25
C LEU A 85 9.40 -2.61 -0.25
N ARG A 86 9.04 -3.18 -1.41
CA ARG A 86 8.93 -4.62 -1.59
C ARG A 86 10.19 -5.15 -2.26
N ILE A 87 10.69 -6.25 -1.71
CA ILE A 87 11.77 -7.04 -2.28
C ILE A 87 11.19 -8.37 -2.73
N ASP A 88 11.32 -8.67 -4.01
CA ASP A 88 10.98 -9.98 -4.57
C ASP A 88 12.25 -10.75 -4.94
N LYS A 89 12.11 -12.08 -4.93
CA LYS A 89 13.17 -13.02 -5.24
C LYS A 89 12.66 -13.98 -6.29
N ASP A 90 13.48 -14.28 -7.29
CA ASP A 90 13.20 -15.35 -8.25
C ASP A 90 13.05 -16.69 -7.52
N LYS A 91 12.09 -17.51 -7.99
CA LYS A 91 11.74 -18.79 -7.34
C LYS A 91 12.94 -19.73 -7.22
N ASP A 92 13.81 -19.74 -8.22
CA ASP A 92 14.92 -20.71 -8.34
C ASP A 92 16.25 -20.18 -7.79
N LYS A 93 16.28 -18.94 -7.27
CA LYS A 93 17.49 -18.33 -6.71
C LYS A 93 17.53 -18.51 -5.20
N ASN A 94 18.60 -19.11 -4.71
CA ASN A 94 18.90 -19.07 -3.28
C ASN A 94 19.68 -17.79 -2.95
N ILE A 95 19.28 -17.13 -1.88
CA ILE A 95 19.92 -15.91 -1.39
C ILE A 95 20.34 -16.17 0.04
N ASN A 96 21.61 -15.89 0.35
CA ASN A 96 22.25 -16.27 1.60
C ASN A 96 21.92 -15.31 2.77
N PHE A 97 20.88 -14.49 2.65
CA PHE A 97 20.47 -13.55 3.70
C PHE A 97 18.93 -13.41 3.72
N PHE A 98 18.39 -13.06 4.89
CA PHE A 98 16.97 -12.73 5.02
C PHE A 98 16.71 -11.32 4.53
N LYS A 99 15.59 -11.09 3.81
CA LYS A 99 15.24 -9.77 3.24
C LYS A 99 15.35 -8.63 4.26
N HIS A 100 14.92 -8.83 5.50
CA HIS A 100 14.96 -7.81 6.55
C HIS A 100 16.37 -7.42 7.02
N TYR A 101 17.39 -8.21 6.67
CA TYR A 101 18.79 -7.86 6.87
C TYR A 101 19.34 -6.92 5.80
N LEU A 102 18.60 -6.60 4.72
CA LEU A 102 19.14 -5.81 3.60
C LEU A 102 19.85 -4.50 4.05
N PHE A 103 19.28 -3.82 5.04
CA PHE A 103 19.80 -2.55 5.58
C PHE A 103 20.49 -2.69 6.94
N LEU A 104 20.67 -3.91 7.45
CA LEU A 104 21.34 -4.16 8.73
C LEU A 104 22.83 -4.44 8.53
N GLU A 105 23.63 -4.35 9.60
CA GLU A 105 25.09 -4.58 9.55
C GLU A 105 25.45 -5.97 9.01
N GLU A 106 24.64 -6.98 9.33
CA GLU A 106 24.81 -8.36 8.86
C GLU A 106 24.36 -8.54 7.40
N GLY A 107 23.84 -7.48 6.78
CA GLY A 107 23.32 -7.44 5.42
C GLY A 107 24.35 -7.15 4.34
N PRO A 108 23.94 -7.21 3.06
CA PRO A 108 24.81 -6.92 1.92
C PRO A 108 25.35 -5.48 1.92
N MET A 109 24.64 -4.51 2.50
CA MET A 109 25.12 -3.13 2.59
C MET A 109 26.17 -2.91 3.68
N GLY A 110 26.30 -3.83 4.65
CA GLY A 110 27.20 -3.66 5.78
C GLY A 110 26.90 -2.42 6.64
N ASP A 111 27.94 -1.80 7.17
CA ASP A 111 27.81 -0.56 7.93
C ASP A 111 27.96 0.71 7.09
N ILE A 112 26.81 1.32 6.79
CA ILE A 112 26.72 2.61 6.09
C ILE A 112 26.44 3.80 7.01
N GLY A 113 26.40 3.60 8.34
CA GLY A 113 26.12 4.66 9.32
C GLY A 113 24.83 5.44 9.01
N ASP A 114 24.93 6.78 9.01
CA ASP A 114 23.81 7.70 8.75
C ASP A 114 23.63 8.07 7.27
N THR A 115 24.24 7.29 6.36
CA THR A 115 24.22 7.61 4.94
C THR A 115 22.78 7.52 4.38
N PRO A 116 22.31 8.56 3.66
CA PRO A 116 21.00 8.53 3.02
C PRO A 116 20.87 7.44 1.95
N ILE A 117 19.82 6.64 2.03
CA ILE A 117 19.54 5.56 1.07
C ILE A 117 18.66 6.10 -0.06
N PHE A 118 17.48 6.62 0.29
CA PHE A 118 16.55 7.24 -0.65
C PHE A 118 15.67 8.30 0.02
N GLU A 119 15.15 9.22 -0.78
CA GLU A 119 14.20 10.26 -0.39
C GLU A 119 12.81 9.88 -0.90
N VAL A 120 11.78 10.10 -0.08
CA VAL A 120 10.38 9.90 -0.44
C VAL A 120 9.65 11.22 -0.26
N LYS A 121 9.02 11.73 -1.33
CA LYS A 121 8.13 12.88 -1.30
C LYS A 121 6.76 12.51 -1.83
N ILE A 122 5.72 13.06 -1.22
CA ILE A 122 4.35 12.95 -1.72
C ILE A 122 3.77 14.34 -1.86
N TYR A 123 3.18 14.58 -3.02
CA TYR A 123 2.45 15.80 -3.32
C TYR A 123 0.97 15.47 -3.48
N ARG A 124 0.11 16.31 -2.90
CA ARG A 124 -1.32 16.34 -3.22
C ARG A 124 -1.52 17.14 -4.50
N VAL A 125 -2.25 16.58 -5.47
CA VAL A 125 -2.70 17.33 -6.65
C VAL A 125 -4.01 18.02 -6.29
N ASN A 126 -4.01 19.34 -6.34
CA ASN A 126 -5.15 20.18 -6.02
C ASN A 126 -6.13 20.27 -7.20
N SER A 127 -7.31 20.85 -6.97
CA SER A 127 -8.34 21.00 -8.01
C SER A 127 -7.95 21.94 -9.15
N ASP A 128 -7.02 22.86 -8.89
CA ASP A 128 -6.42 23.76 -9.88
C ASP A 128 -5.18 23.16 -10.56
N LEU A 129 -4.91 21.87 -10.34
CA LEU A 129 -3.75 21.12 -10.82
C LEU A 129 -2.40 21.53 -10.21
N SER A 130 -2.39 22.45 -9.24
CA SER A 130 -1.19 22.73 -8.45
C SER A 130 -0.83 21.55 -7.55
N GLU A 131 0.44 21.47 -7.14
CA GLU A 131 0.94 20.41 -6.27
C GLU A 131 1.32 20.99 -4.90
N SER A 132 0.78 20.41 -3.83
CA SER A 132 1.16 20.73 -2.44
C SER A 132 1.98 19.59 -1.84
N LEU A 133 3.19 19.85 -1.36
CA LEU A 133 4.00 18.87 -0.64
C LEU A 133 3.31 18.50 0.69
N VAL A 134 3.01 17.21 0.89
CA VAL A 134 2.33 16.71 2.09
C VAL A 134 3.19 15.72 2.89
N PHE A 135 4.26 15.19 2.29
CA PHE A 135 5.20 14.31 2.96
C PHE A 135 6.59 14.47 2.34
N ASP A 136 7.62 14.55 3.18
CA ASP A 136 9.02 14.59 2.78
C ASP A 136 9.87 13.87 3.83
N LYS A 137 10.54 12.78 3.44
CA LYS A 137 11.39 12.01 4.35
C LYS A 137 12.59 11.42 3.63
N ILE A 138 13.75 11.59 4.26
CA ILE A 138 14.98 10.90 3.87
C ILE A 138 15.14 9.64 4.73
N HIS A 139 15.20 8.48 4.06
CA HIS A 139 15.43 7.20 4.71
C HIS A 139 16.93 6.92 4.82
N LYS A 140 17.34 6.50 6.01
CA LYS A 140 18.71 6.17 6.42
C LYS A 140 18.67 4.83 7.17
N LYS A 141 19.81 4.14 7.24
CA LYS A 141 19.94 2.83 7.91
C LYS A 141 19.44 2.82 9.36
N ASN A 142 19.86 3.81 10.16
CA ASN A 142 19.49 3.94 11.58
C ASN A 142 17.97 4.09 11.82
N ASN A 143 17.24 4.62 10.85
CA ASN A 143 15.78 4.82 10.90
C ASN A 143 15.00 3.62 10.37
N SER A 144 15.68 2.61 9.84
CA SER A 144 15.10 1.39 9.28
C SER A 144 15.32 0.20 10.23
N ALA A 145 14.58 0.15 11.35
CA ALA A 145 14.46 -1.09 12.12
C ALA A 145 13.89 -2.20 11.21
N SER A 146 14.25 -3.47 11.44
CA SER A 146 14.13 -4.56 10.45
C SER A 146 12.73 -4.77 9.82
N ALA A 147 11.65 -4.37 10.49
CA ALA A 147 10.29 -4.35 9.94
C ALA A 147 9.90 -2.99 9.31
N SER A 148 10.37 -1.88 9.88
CA SER A 148 10.08 -0.50 9.44
C SER A 148 10.87 -0.06 8.20
N GLY A 149 12.01 -0.68 7.89
CA GLY A 149 12.80 -0.36 6.70
C GLY A 149 12.05 -0.59 5.39
N PHE A 150 10.99 -1.39 5.44
CA PHE A 150 10.08 -1.59 4.34
C PHE A 150 8.85 -0.71 4.38
N ASP A 151 8.45 -0.14 5.50
CA ASP A 151 7.30 0.77 5.55
C ASP A 151 7.78 2.21 5.40
N LEU A 152 7.41 2.84 4.28
CA LEU A 152 7.91 4.17 3.94
C LEU A 152 6.94 5.24 4.39
N VAL A 153 5.65 5.04 4.08
CA VAL A 153 4.60 6.00 4.36
C VAL A 153 3.30 5.28 4.69
N ASP A 154 2.73 5.61 5.84
CA ASP A 154 1.37 5.24 6.20
C ASP A 154 0.39 6.27 5.60
N LEU A 155 -0.43 5.83 4.65
CA LEU A 155 -1.44 6.65 3.99
C LEU A 155 -2.78 6.63 4.74
N SER A 156 -2.90 5.93 5.87
CA SER A 156 -4.15 5.86 6.64
C SER A 156 -4.38 7.06 7.55
N GLY A 157 -3.33 7.80 7.90
CA GLY A 157 -3.43 8.95 8.80
C GLY A 157 -4.31 10.08 8.26
N ASP A 158 -4.89 10.86 9.19
CA ASP A 158 -5.89 11.91 8.90
C ASP A 158 -5.38 13.02 7.95
N TYR A 159 -4.06 13.14 7.79
CA TYR A 159 -3.41 14.10 6.90
C TYR A 159 -3.48 13.68 5.42
N PHE A 160 -3.71 12.41 5.11
CA PHE A 160 -3.92 11.93 3.74
C PHE A 160 -5.41 11.75 3.45
N THR A 161 -6.08 12.83 3.04
CA THR A 161 -7.49 12.77 2.63
C THR A 161 -7.68 12.14 1.24
N TYR A 162 -8.91 11.90 0.81
CA TYR A 162 -9.16 11.39 -0.54
C TYR A 162 -8.76 12.39 -1.62
N GLY A 163 -8.29 11.89 -2.76
CA GLY A 163 -7.80 12.70 -3.87
C GLY A 163 -6.68 12.03 -4.67
N GLN A 164 -6.08 12.79 -5.57
CA GLN A 164 -4.95 12.37 -6.38
C GLN A 164 -3.64 12.82 -5.73
N TYR A 165 -2.64 11.95 -5.79
CA TYR A 165 -1.33 12.15 -5.21
C TYR A 165 -0.24 11.80 -6.19
N ARG A 166 0.90 12.49 -6.09
CA ARG A 166 2.11 12.22 -6.85
C ARG A 166 3.22 11.79 -5.89
N LEU A 167 3.65 10.55 -6.03
CA LEU A 167 4.77 9.94 -5.31
C LEU A 167 6.05 10.19 -6.10
N LYS A 168 7.05 10.75 -5.42
CA LYS A 168 8.43 10.81 -5.91
C LYS A 168 9.34 10.07 -4.95
N VAL A 169 10.10 9.11 -5.49
CA VAL A 169 11.15 8.42 -4.73
C VAL A 169 12.45 8.59 -5.47
N LYS A 170 13.54 8.93 -4.77
CA LYS A 170 14.85 9.11 -5.38
C LYS A 170 15.92 8.39 -4.59
N VAL A 171 16.69 7.53 -5.25
CA VAL A 171 17.85 6.87 -4.66
C VAL A 171 19.00 7.88 -4.52
N LEU A 172 19.51 8.05 -3.31
CA LEU A 172 20.49 9.09 -2.98
C LEU A 172 21.94 8.59 -2.97
N GLY A 173 22.16 7.31 -2.68
CA GLY A 173 23.46 6.66 -2.68
C GLY A 173 23.67 5.72 -3.86
N ASP A 174 24.92 5.34 -4.11
CA ASP A 174 25.26 4.27 -5.06
C ASP A 174 25.56 3.01 -4.25
N TRP A 175 24.82 1.93 -4.50
CA TRP A 175 24.80 0.76 -3.64
C TRP A 175 24.98 -0.51 -4.47
N PRO A 176 26.15 -0.71 -5.11
CA PRO A 176 26.39 -1.85 -5.98
C PRO A 176 26.17 -3.20 -5.28
N GLU A 177 26.29 -3.26 -3.96
CA GLU A 177 26.01 -4.43 -3.12
C GLU A 177 24.55 -4.87 -3.21
N LEU A 178 23.64 -3.95 -3.50
CA LEU A 178 22.22 -4.23 -3.73
C LEU A 178 21.95 -4.77 -5.15
N LYS A 179 22.94 -4.83 -6.05
CA LYS A 179 22.80 -5.39 -7.39
C LYS A 179 22.95 -6.92 -7.36
N ILE A 180 22.02 -7.59 -6.69
CA ILE A 180 22.04 -9.04 -6.47
C ILE A 180 21.22 -9.75 -7.55
N SER A 181 21.80 -10.78 -8.18
CA SER A 181 21.11 -11.57 -9.21
C SER A 181 19.86 -12.25 -8.65
N GLY A 182 18.72 -12.03 -9.32
CA GLY A 182 17.43 -12.61 -8.98
C GLY A 182 16.72 -11.94 -7.80
N LEU A 183 17.17 -10.75 -7.40
CA LEU A 183 16.47 -9.89 -6.47
C LEU A 183 15.91 -8.67 -7.20
N HIS A 184 14.64 -8.35 -6.95
CA HIS A 184 13.93 -7.25 -7.58
C HIS A 184 13.35 -6.32 -6.51
N TYR A 185 13.46 -5.02 -6.73
CA TYR A 185 13.00 -4.00 -5.79
C TYR A 185 11.86 -3.20 -6.39
N PHE A 186 10.82 -2.98 -5.60
CA PHE A 186 9.64 -2.22 -5.99
C PHE A 186 9.27 -1.26 -4.87
N ILE A 187 8.89 -0.03 -5.23
CA ILE A 187 8.06 0.78 -4.35
C ILE A 187 6.63 0.35 -4.61
N THR A 188 6.02 -0.25 -3.60
CA THR A 188 4.69 -0.85 -3.68
C THR A 188 3.70 -0.02 -2.88
N ILE A 189 2.60 0.39 -3.51
CA ILE A 189 1.44 0.92 -2.80
C ILE A 189 0.47 -0.22 -2.57
N LYS A 190 0.14 -0.54 -1.33
CA LYS A 190 -0.75 -1.66 -1.01
C LYS A 190 -1.57 -1.43 0.24
N THR A 191 -2.62 -2.23 0.38
CA THR A 191 -3.54 -2.19 1.52
C THR A 191 -3.32 -3.40 2.42
N TYR A 192 -3.33 -3.18 3.73
CA TYR A 192 -3.36 -4.23 4.75
C TYR A 192 -4.67 -4.17 5.53
N PHE A 193 -5.16 -5.32 5.97
CA PHE A 193 -6.15 -5.37 7.02
C PHE A 193 -5.42 -5.38 8.36
N VAL A 194 -5.80 -4.45 9.25
CA VAL A 194 -5.46 -4.58 10.66
C VAL A 194 -6.15 -5.86 11.14
N LYS A 195 -5.35 -6.85 11.55
CA LYS A 195 -5.83 -8.09 12.17
C LYS A 195 -6.50 -7.80 13.49
#